data_AF-A0A1I2Y2C8-F1
#
_entry.id   AF-A0A1I2Y2C8-F1
#
_cell.length_a   1.000
_cell.length_b   1.000
_cell.length_c   1.000
_cell.angle_alpha   90.00
_cell.angle_beta   90.00
_cell.angle_gamma   90.00
#
_symmetry.space_group_name_H-M   'P 1'
#
loop_
_entity.id
_entity.type
_entity.pdbx_description
1 polymer ?
#
loop_
_entity_poly.entity_id
_entity_poly.type
_entity_poly.pdbx_seq_one_letter_code
_entity_poly.pdbx_strand_id
1 'polypeptide(L)'
;MKSASFFIWLTVLIAGLGLSSQPHADSLEVLWYTYADAASEYRQKISQLSRVVHNLPHSNGLSWNLTYWQAGDPAPDLAAFDVLVIESGEAFLTGAPPGKAAKPDFSGILKYKAAIEGARGDRTLVTTSDADFHAIRGDAGNVPVDPDAPNHGGRCVPAITAPECWDGALGHTVNAINWAGSGNGLGIVSFLDGEFEGSFWWTHPDSFLRDELEGKVDYAGSEQNPIINPCQGLHPLNAGLTPAGLSNWTNSFHATFLPIQGYESIIDSSLRPGTAVAIAKSDAWPDPWTGLYWLGDEEDHECVIPANYRRINTLQLGDAGAPSSGAR
;
A
#
# COMPACT_ATOMS: atom_id res chain seq x y z
N MET A 1 46.17 36.23 41.24
CA MET A 1 45.19 36.01 40.14
C MET A 1 45.78 35.03 39.15
N LYS A 2 45.33 33.77 39.18
CA LYS A 2 45.18 32.85 38.04
C LYS A 2 44.58 31.55 38.56
N SER A 3 43.46 31.19 37.96
CA SER A 3 42.60 30.03 38.21
C SER A 3 43.10 28.81 37.44
N ALA A 4 42.81 27.61 37.95
CA ALA A 4 42.56 26.37 37.19
C ALA A 4 42.18 25.27 38.21
N SER A 5 40.90 25.00 38.46
CA SER A 5 40.01 24.13 37.67
C SER A 5 40.47 22.67 37.68
N PHE A 6 40.01 21.91 38.68
CA PHE A 6 40.13 20.44 38.72
C PHE A 6 38.81 19.85 38.22
N PHE A 7 38.81 19.36 36.98
CA PHE A 7 37.67 18.68 36.36
C PHE A 7 37.61 17.22 36.87
N ILE A 8 36.47 16.85 37.45
CA ILE A 8 36.12 15.47 37.80
C ILE A 8 35.59 14.81 36.52
N TRP A 9 36.27 13.76 36.04
CA TRP A 9 35.75 12.91 34.97
C TRP A 9 34.81 11.86 35.56
N LEU A 10 33.52 11.97 35.26
CA LEU A 10 32.51 10.93 35.49
C LEU A 10 32.24 10.24 34.14
N THR A 11 32.83 9.06 33.93
CA THR A 11 32.46 8.18 32.82
C THR A 11 31.28 7.31 33.22
N VAL A 12 30.09 7.64 32.74
CA VAL A 12 28.92 6.75 32.76
C VAL A 12 29.03 5.83 31.54
N LEU A 13 29.23 4.54 31.77
CA LEU A 13 29.13 3.50 30.75
C LEU A 13 27.64 3.21 30.51
N ILE A 14 27.04 3.82 29.50
CA ILE A 14 25.72 3.41 29.02
C ILE A 14 25.93 2.17 28.17
N ALA A 15 25.59 1.00 28.72
CA ALA A 15 25.40 -0.22 27.95
C ALA A 15 24.16 -0.03 27.06
N GLY A 16 24.36 0.53 25.88
CA GLY A 16 23.38 0.47 24.80
C GLY A 16 23.29 -0.97 24.35
N LEU A 17 22.34 -1.72 24.92
CA LEU A 17 21.75 -2.87 24.24
C LEU A 17 21.07 -2.33 23.00
N GLY A 18 21.86 -2.18 21.93
CA GLY A 18 21.33 -2.04 20.60
C GLY A 18 20.48 -3.28 20.36
N LEU A 19 19.17 -3.11 20.37
CA LEU A 19 18.27 -3.94 19.58
C LEU A 19 18.75 -3.79 18.13
N SER A 20 19.70 -4.64 17.76
CA SER A 20 20.08 -4.83 16.39
C SER A 20 18.82 -5.28 15.67
N SER A 21 18.20 -4.35 14.92
CA SER A 21 17.27 -4.69 13.86
C SER A 21 17.95 -5.77 13.04
N GLN A 22 17.44 -7.00 13.11
CA GLN A 22 17.91 -8.03 12.19
C GLN A 22 17.64 -7.48 10.80
N PRO A 23 18.62 -7.49 9.89
CA PRO A 23 18.32 -7.29 8.49
C PRO A 23 17.38 -8.44 8.12
N HIS A 24 16.08 -8.14 8.01
CA HIS A 24 15.13 -9.09 7.45
C HIS A 24 15.70 -9.45 6.07
N ALA A 25 15.87 -10.76 5.84
CA ALA A 25 16.04 -11.25 4.48
C ALA A 25 14.90 -10.66 3.64
N ASP A 26 15.20 -10.15 2.45
CA ASP A 26 14.43 -9.19 1.62
C ASP A 26 13.02 -9.63 1.15
N SER A 27 12.30 -10.44 1.94
CA SER A 27 10.97 -10.98 1.67
C SER A 27 9.98 -10.57 2.75
N LEU A 28 8.80 -10.15 2.33
CA LEU A 28 7.64 -9.94 3.20
C LEU A 28 6.84 -11.23 3.34
N GLU A 29 6.41 -11.56 4.55
CA GLU A 29 5.41 -12.57 4.83
C GLU A 29 4.01 -11.98 4.59
N VAL A 30 3.43 -12.28 3.42
CA VAL A 30 2.16 -11.71 2.95
C VAL A 30 1.03 -12.70 3.23
N LEU A 31 0.12 -12.31 4.14
CA LEU A 31 -1.14 -13.03 4.36
C LEU A 31 -2.22 -12.42 3.47
N TRP A 32 -2.73 -13.18 2.51
CA TRP A 32 -3.78 -12.73 1.59
C TRP A 32 -5.12 -13.38 1.98
N TYR A 33 -5.98 -12.60 2.61
CA TYR A 33 -7.35 -13.02 2.88
C TYR A 33 -8.16 -12.99 1.58
N THR A 34 -8.68 -14.16 1.19
CA THR A 34 -9.35 -14.36 -0.10
C THR A 34 -10.59 -15.23 0.06
N TYR A 35 -11.61 -14.96 -0.75
CA TYR A 35 -12.76 -15.85 -0.93
C TYR A 35 -12.72 -16.57 -2.28
N ALA A 36 -11.71 -16.27 -3.10
CA ALA A 36 -11.50 -16.90 -4.39
C ALA A 36 -11.15 -18.39 -4.25
N ASP A 37 -11.74 -19.19 -5.12
CA ASP A 37 -11.47 -20.62 -5.22
C ASP A 37 -9.97 -20.86 -5.49
N ALA A 38 -9.40 -21.92 -4.91
CA ALA A 38 -7.99 -22.25 -5.06
C ALA A 38 -7.55 -22.48 -6.52
N ALA A 39 -8.46 -22.91 -7.39
CA ALA A 39 -8.22 -23.10 -8.82
C ALA A 39 -8.50 -21.84 -9.66
N SER A 40 -8.97 -20.76 -9.05
CA SER A 40 -9.34 -19.51 -9.74
C SER A 40 -8.16 -18.87 -10.48
N GLU A 41 -8.47 -18.18 -11.58
CA GLU A 41 -7.47 -17.40 -12.30
C GLU A 41 -6.93 -16.26 -11.44
N TYR A 42 -7.78 -15.65 -10.59
CA TYR A 42 -7.37 -14.64 -9.63
C TYR A 42 -6.21 -15.12 -8.75
N ARG A 43 -6.37 -16.26 -8.04
CA ARG A 43 -5.31 -16.79 -7.17
C ARG A 43 -4.06 -17.21 -7.95
N GLN A 44 -4.22 -17.76 -9.15
CA GLN A 44 -3.08 -18.09 -10.00
C GLN A 44 -2.25 -16.84 -10.36
N LYS A 45 -2.92 -15.72 -10.70
CA LYS A 45 -2.26 -14.47 -11.08
C LYS A 45 -1.68 -13.71 -9.88
N ILE A 46 -2.35 -13.69 -8.72
CA ILE A 46 -1.75 -13.15 -7.49
C ILE A 46 -0.50 -13.97 -7.08
N SER A 47 -0.55 -15.30 -7.22
CA SER A 47 0.63 -16.16 -7.01
C SER A 47 1.72 -15.94 -8.07
N GLN A 48 1.36 -15.53 -9.29
CA GLN A 48 2.35 -15.09 -10.29
C GLN A 48 2.99 -13.78 -9.87
N LEU A 49 2.20 -12.78 -9.47
CA LEU A 49 2.67 -11.48 -9.00
C LEU A 49 3.66 -11.64 -7.84
N SER A 50 3.34 -12.42 -6.80
CA SER A 50 4.24 -12.62 -5.65
C SER A 50 5.61 -13.21 -6.03
N ARG A 51 5.68 -14.02 -7.10
CA ARG A 51 6.93 -14.59 -7.60
C ARG A 51 7.77 -13.61 -8.42
N VAL A 52 7.16 -12.59 -9.02
CA VAL A 52 7.85 -11.66 -9.93
C VAL A 52 7.99 -10.25 -9.39
N VAL A 53 7.32 -9.91 -8.29
CA VAL A 53 7.25 -8.54 -7.74
C VAL A 53 8.62 -7.90 -7.53
N HIS A 54 9.61 -8.65 -7.05
CA HIS A 54 10.98 -8.17 -6.82
C HIS A 54 11.73 -7.78 -8.12
N ASN A 55 11.26 -8.25 -9.27
CA ASN A 55 11.83 -7.92 -10.59
C ASN A 55 11.06 -6.78 -11.29
N LEU A 56 9.94 -6.31 -10.72
CA LEU A 56 9.16 -5.26 -11.36
C LEU A 56 9.91 -3.93 -11.32
N PRO A 57 9.92 -3.17 -12.43
CA PRO A 57 10.46 -1.81 -12.45
C PRO A 57 9.79 -0.98 -11.36
N HIS A 58 10.55 -0.17 -10.63
CA HIS A 58 10.09 0.67 -9.51
C HIS A 58 9.63 -0.05 -8.25
N SER A 59 9.57 -1.38 -8.23
CA SER A 59 9.50 -2.10 -6.96
C SER A 59 10.75 -1.79 -6.12
N ASN A 60 10.60 -1.78 -4.80
CA ASN A 60 11.72 -1.63 -3.88
C ASN A 60 12.58 -2.91 -3.76
N GLY A 61 12.39 -3.90 -4.65
CA GLY A 61 13.11 -5.16 -4.67
C GLY A 61 12.63 -6.21 -3.67
N LEU A 62 11.59 -5.92 -2.87
CA LEU A 62 11.05 -6.89 -1.91
C LEU A 62 10.40 -8.07 -2.63
N SER A 63 10.70 -9.27 -2.15
CA SER A 63 9.98 -10.49 -2.52
C SER A 63 8.77 -10.71 -1.61
N TRP A 64 7.78 -11.50 -2.05
CA TRP A 64 6.64 -11.85 -1.23
C TRP A 64 6.58 -13.36 -1.00
N ASN A 65 6.58 -13.77 0.26
CA ASN A 65 6.19 -15.11 0.68
C ASN A 65 4.68 -15.12 0.95
N LEU A 66 3.92 -15.61 -0.03
CA LEU A 66 2.46 -15.48 -0.05
C LEU A 66 1.78 -16.69 0.61
N THR A 67 0.96 -16.42 1.62
CA THR A 67 0.03 -17.39 2.22
C THR A 67 -1.39 -16.93 2.01
N TYR A 68 -2.27 -17.84 1.57
CA TYR A 68 -3.71 -17.55 1.47
C TYR A 68 -4.43 -17.96 2.74
N TRP A 69 -5.40 -17.15 3.14
CA TRP A 69 -6.34 -17.44 4.23
C TRP A 69 -7.75 -17.13 3.76
N GLN A 70 -8.74 -17.92 4.18
CA GLN A 70 -10.11 -17.80 3.72
C GLN A 70 -11.10 -18.03 4.87
N ALA A 71 -12.35 -17.67 4.64
CA ALA A 71 -13.44 -17.95 5.56
C ALA A 71 -13.53 -19.45 5.89
N GLY A 72 -13.85 -19.77 7.15
CA GLY A 72 -13.96 -21.15 7.65
C GLY A 72 -12.64 -21.76 8.14
N ASP A 73 -11.49 -21.27 7.69
CA ASP A 73 -10.19 -21.69 8.21
C ASP A 73 -9.93 -21.10 9.61
N PRO A 74 -9.16 -21.79 10.48
CA PRO A 74 -8.66 -21.17 11.69
C PRO A 74 -7.80 -19.96 11.34
N ALA A 75 -7.85 -18.91 12.16
CA ALA A 75 -6.92 -17.79 12.00
C ALA A 75 -5.48 -18.31 12.12
N PRO A 76 -4.58 -17.91 11.20
CA PRO A 76 -3.17 -18.22 11.32
C PRO A 76 -2.56 -17.44 12.49
N ASP A 77 -1.29 -17.70 12.81
CA ASP A 77 -0.53 -16.84 13.72
C ASP A 77 -0.27 -15.49 13.03
N LEU A 78 -1.17 -14.53 13.27
CA LEU A 78 -1.15 -13.21 12.63
C LEU A 78 0.13 -12.43 12.91
N ALA A 79 0.82 -12.70 14.02
CA ALA A 79 2.09 -12.05 14.35
C ALA A 79 3.28 -12.59 13.52
N ALA A 80 3.09 -13.69 12.79
CA ALA A 80 4.10 -14.25 11.89
C ALA A 80 4.10 -13.61 10.49
N PHE A 81 3.16 -12.69 10.22
CA PHE A 81 3.02 -12.02 8.93
C PHE A 81 3.35 -10.54 9.03
N ASP A 82 3.96 -10.01 7.99
CA ASP A 82 4.30 -8.59 7.89
C ASP A 82 3.10 -7.77 7.42
N VAL A 83 2.23 -8.36 6.58
CA VAL A 83 1.05 -7.68 6.04
C VAL A 83 -0.13 -8.62 5.84
N LEU A 84 -1.30 -8.17 6.27
CA LEU A 84 -2.60 -8.73 5.90
C LEU A 84 -3.18 -7.93 4.75
N VAL A 85 -3.27 -8.57 3.59
CA VAL A 85 -3.94 -8.07 2.39
C VAL A 85 -5.34 -8.65 2.35
N ILE A 86 -6.34 -7.80 2.16
CA ILE A 86 -7.74 -8.20 2.07
C ILE A 86 -8.18 -7.95 0.63
N GLU A 87 -8.46 -9.06 -0.08
CA GLU A 87 -8.99 -9.07 -1.45
C GLU A 87 -10.23 -8.15 -1.57
N SER A 88 -10.32 -7.45 -2.69
CA SER A 88 -11.53 -6.70 -3.05
C SER A 88 -12.72 -7.64 -3.23
N GLY A 89 -13.93 -7.20 -2.89
CA GLY A 89 -15.13 -8.02 -3.11
C GLY A 89 -15.59 -8.07 -4.58
N GLU A 90 -14.74 -7.68 -5.54
CA GLU A 90 -14.99 -7.90 -6.97
C GLU A 90 -14.79 -9.39 -7.32
N ALA A 91 -15.88 -10.04 -7.70
CA ALA A 91 -15.97 -11.48 -7.83
C ALA A 91 -15.46 -12.01 -9.19
N PHE A 92 -15.07 -11.15 -10.14
CA PHE A 92 -14.55 -11.62 -11.43
C PHE A 92 -13.29 -12.49 -11.28
N LEU A 93 -13.20 -13.56 -12.07
CA LEU A 93 -12.07 -14.49 -12.09
C LEU A 93 -11.78 -15.24 -10.76
N THR A 94 -12.66 -15.13 -9.76
CA THR A 94 -12.51 -15.75 -8.42
C THR A 94 -13.06 -17.17 -8.32
N GLY A 95 -13.83 -17.65 -9.32
CA GLY A 95 -14.37 -19.01 -9.33
C GLY A 95 -13.42 -20.05 -9.93
N ALA A 96 -13.59 -21.33 -9.57
CA ALA A 96 -12.92 -22.44 -10.25
C ALA A 96 -13.32 -22.48 -11.74
N PRO A 97 -12.42 -22.52 -12.73
CA PRO A 97 -12.79 -22.61 -14.14
C PRO A 97 -13.47 -23.95 -14.47
N PRO A 98 -14.57 -24.01 -15.26
CA PRO A 98 -15.35 -22.93 -15.89
C PRO A 98 -16.58 -22.48 -15.05
N GLY A 99 -16.51 -22.63 -13.73
CA GLY A 99 -17.55 -22.33 -12.77
C GLY A 99 -17.87 -20.84 -12.62
N LYS A 100 -18.86 -20.57 -11.76
CA LYS A 100 -19.30 -19.20 -11.45
C LYS A 100 -18.27 -18.50 -10.58
N ALA A 101 -18.22 -17.18 -10.69
CA ALA A 101 -17.56 -16.30 -9.73
C ALA A 101 -17.89 -16.71 -8.28
N ALA A 102 -16.88 -16.66 -7.40
CA ALA A 102 -17.09 -16.90 -5.98
C ALA A 102 -17.93 -15.76 -5.39
N LYS A 103 -18.54 -15.99 -4.22
CA LYS A 103 -19.24 -14.93 -3.49
C LYS A 103 -18.27 -14.35 -2.46
N PRO A 104 -18.17 -13.02 -2.32
CA PRO A 104 -17.40 -12.41 -1.25
C PRO A 104 -17.81 -12.97 0.12
N ASP A 105 -16.82 -13.41 0.90
CA ASP A 105 -17.02 -13.93 2.25
C ASP A 105 -15.95 -13.38 3.19
N PHE A 106 -16.31 -12.34 3.94
CA PHE A 106 -15.46 -11.71 4.95
C PHE A 106 -15.69 -12.24 6.36
N SER A 107 -16.46 -13.34 6.52
CA SER A 107 -16.79 -13.88 7.84
C SER A 107 -15.56 -14.30 8.66
N GLY A 108 -14.46 -14.68 8.00
CA GLY A 108 -13.18 -14.96 8.65
C GLY A 108 -12.61 -13.72 9.35
N ILE A 109 -12.37 -12.64 8.62
CA ILE A 109 -11.81 -11.40 9.21
C ILE A 109 -12.75 -10.76 10.24
N LEU A 110 -14.07 -10.87 10.05
CA LEU A 110 -15.05 -10.40 11.04
C LEU A 110 -15.00 -11.23 12.33
N LYS A 111 -14.95 -12.56 12.21
CA LYS A 111 -14.86 -13.48 13.35
C LYS A 111 -13.59 -13.28 14.17
N TYR A 112 -12.48 -12.96 13.52
CA TYR A 112 -11.16 -12.85 14.15
C TYR A 112 -10.72 -11.41 14.43
N LYS A 113 -11.68 -10.46 14.50
CA LYS A 113 -11.46 -9.04 14.83
C LYS A 113 -10.42 -8.82 15.93
N ALA A 114 -10.62 -9.39 17.12
CA ALA A 114 -9.75 -9.15 18.27
C ALA A 114 -8.31 -9.66 18.05
N ALA A 115 -8.12 -10.74 17.28
CA ALA A 115 -6.80 -11.26 16.96
C ALA A 115 -6.08 -10.35 15.94
N ILE A 116 -6.82 -9.84 14.95
CA ILE A 116 -6.31 -8.85 13.99
C ILE A 116 -5.92 -7.56 14.72
N GLU A 117 -6.79 -7.02 15.57
CA GLU A 117 -6.50 -5.83 16.37
C GLU A 117 -5.28 -6.02 17.28
N GLY A 118 -5.12 -7.20 17.87
CA GLY A 118 -3.97 -7.52 18.72
C GLY A 118 -2.64 -7.65 17.98
N ALA A 119 -2.66 -8.03 16.70
CA ALA A 119 -1.47 -8.16 15.86
C ALA A 119 -1.19 -6.92 15.00
N ARG A 120 -2.21 -6.08 14.77
CA ARG A 120 -2.17 -4.91 13.87
C ARG A 120 -1.02 -3.99 14.25
N GLY A 121 -0.23 -3.70 13.24
CA GLY A 121 0.96 -2.88 13.32
C GLY A 121 0.69 -1.40 13.12
N ASP A 122 1.78 -0.69 12.82
CA ASP A 122 1.84 0.76 12.72
C ASP A 122 1.46 1.32 11.34
N ARG A 123 1.04 0.47 10.38
CA ARG A 123 0.68 0.89 9.02
C ARG A 123 -0.62 0.29 8.55
N THR A 124 -1.49 1.13 8.01
CA THR A 124 -2.72 0.73 7.36
C THR A 124 -2.94 1.55 6.11
N LEU A 125 -3.21 0.88 5.00
CA LEU A 125 -3.74 1.48 3.78
C LEU A 125 -5.14 0.93 3.52
N VAL A 126 -6.07 1.84 3.26
CA VAL A 126 -7.42 1.51 2.81
C VAL A 126 -7.68 2.28 1.53
N THR A 127 -8.08 1.59 0.48
CA THR A 127 -8.36 2.22 -0.81
C THR A 127 -9.71 1.77 -1.34
N THR A 128 -10.42 2.69 -1.98
CA THR A 128 -11.72 2.44 -2.58
C THR A 128 -11.65 1.80 -3.98
N SER A 129 -10.45 1.36 -4.41
CA SER A 129 -10.23 0.61 -5.64
C SER A 129 -10.12 -0.90 -5.41
N ASP A 130 -10.62 -1.69 -6.35
CA ASP A 130 -10.32 -3.11 -6.63
C ASP A 130 -9.00 -3.26 -7.41
N ALA A 131 -7.95 -2.60 -6.93
CA ALA A 131 -6.67 -2.56 -7.63
C ALA A 131 -6.03 -3.95 -7.77
N ASP A 132 -6.29 -4.86 -6.85
CA ASP A 132 -5.84 -6.25 -6.96
C ASP A 132 -6.44 -6.97 -8.18
N PHE A 133 -7.74 -6.79 -8.45
CA PHE A 133 -8.39 -7.30 -9.65
C PHE A 133 -7.88 -6.60 -10.92
N HIS A 134 -7.78 -5.28 -10.89
CA HIS A 134 -7.29 -4.49 -12.02
C HIS A 134 -5.80 -4.77 -12.34
N ALA A 135 -4.97 -5.05 -11.34
CA ALA A 135 -3.57 -5.41 -11.51
C ALA A 135 -3.40 -6.71 -12.30
N ILE A 136 -4.23 -7.73 -12.04
CA ILE A 136 -4.18 -9.02 -12.75
C ILE A 136 -4.77 -8.96 -14.16
N ARG A 137 -5.49 -7.89 -14.50
CA ARG A 137 -5.92 -7.56 -15.87
C ARG A 137 -4.93 -6.65 -16.59
N GLY A 138 -4.11 -5.88 -15.88
CA GLY A 138 -3.17 -4.93 -16.46
C GLY A 138 -3.82 -3.59 -16.78
N ASP A 139 -4.72 -3.13 -15.93
CA ASP A 139 -5.37 -1.82 -16.10
C ASP A 139 -4.44 -0.68 -15.66
N ALA A 140 -4.16 0.20 -16.63
CA ALA A 140 -3.36 1.40 -16.49
C ALA A 140 -3.91 2.47 -17.44
N GLY A 141 -4.45 3.57 -16.92
CA GLY A 141 -5.24 4.53 -17.68
C GLY A 141 -4.46 5.31 -18.74
N ASN A 142 -3.14 5.38 -18.58
CA ASN A 142 -2.19 5.97 -19.51
C ASN A 142 -1.87 5.04 -20.70
N VAL A 143 -2.28 3.77 -20.66
CA VAL A 143 -2.13 2.81 -21.77
C VAL A 143 -3.43 2.75 -22.59
N PRO A 144 -3.35 2.84 -23.93
CA PRO A 144 -4.52 2.71 -24.79
C PRO A 144 -5.22 1.35 -24.63
N VAL A 145 -6.54 1.33 -24.76
CA VAL A 145 -7.31 0.08 -24.77
C VAL A 145 -7.03 -0.68 -26.06
N ASP A 146 -6.57 -1.92 -25.94
CA ASP A 146 -6.53 -2.89 -27.03
C ASP A 146 -7.71 -3.87 -26.88
N PRO A 147 -8.76 -3.77 -27.72
CA PRO A 147 -9.94 -4.64 -27.61
C PRO A 147 -9.63 -6.11 -27.96
N ASP A 148 -8.50 -6.39 -28.61
CA ASP A 148 -8.08 -7.74 -29.00
C ASP A 148 -7.12 -8.37 -27.97
N ALA A 149 -6.85 -7.69 -26.85
CA ALA A 149 -5.94 -8.15 -25.82
C ALA A 149 -6.47 -9.42 -25.08
N PRO A 150 -5.59 -10.40 -24.79
CA PRO A 150 -5.98 -11.68 -24.18
C PRO A 150 -6.33 -11.59 -22.68
N ASN A 151 -6.13 -10.45 -22.04
CA ASN A 151 -6.31 -10.20 -20.60
C ASN A 151 -7.74 -9.75 -20.24
N HIS A 152 -8.74 -10.16 -21.01
CA HIS A 152 -10.16 -9.82 -20.78
C HIS A 152 -10.42 -8.30 -20.76
N GLY A 153 -9.81 -7.56 -21.69
CA GLY A 153 -10.03 -6.12 -21.85
C GLY A 153 -9.18 -5.24 -20.94
N GLY A 154 -8.09 -5.77 -20.38
CA GLY A 154 -7.07 -4.96 -19.72
C GLY A 154 -6.17 -4.24 -20.73
N ARG A 155 -5.52 -3.16 -20.31
CA ARG A 155 -4.81 -2.26 -21.23
C ARG A 155 -3.36 -2.69 -21.52
N CYS A 156 -2.68 -3.24 -20.53
CA CYS A 156 -1.28 -3.63 -20.64
C CYS A 156 -1.13 -5.13 -20.86
N VAL A 157 -0.31 -5.53 -21.84
CA VAL A 157 -0.08 -6.94 -22.21
C VAL A 157 1.41 -7.22 -22.37
N PRO A 158 1.97 -8.23 -21.68
CA PRO A 158 1.32 -9.09 -20.68
C PRO A 158 1.02 -8.34 -19.37
N ALA A 159 -0.16 -8.59 -18.79
CA ALA A 159 -0.50 -8.13 -17.44
C ALA A 159 0.57 -8.56 -16.42
N ILE A 160 0.71 -7.83 -15.30
CA ILE A 160 1.68 -8.04 -14.22
C ILE A 160 3.15 -7.76 -14.59
N THR A 161 3.58 -8.02 -15.83
CA THR A 161 5.00 -8.00 -16.20
C THR A 161 5.40 -6.94 -17.21
N ALA A 162 4.45 -6.39 -17.99
CA ALA A 162 4.74 -5.26 -18.86
C ALA A 162 5.07 -4.01 -18.02
N PRO A 163 6.21 -3.33 -18.24
CA PRO A 163 6.62 -2.15 -17.45
C PRO A 163 5.57 -1.04 -17.38
N GLU A 164 4.82 -0.84 -18.46
CA GLU A 164 3.74 0.14 -18.56
C GLU A 164 2.55 -0.17 -17.62
N CYS A 165 2.42 -1.40 -17.12
CA CYS A 165 1.42 -1.73 -16.10
C CYS A 165 1.66 -0.98 -14.79
N TRP A 166 2.90 -0.57 -14.50
CA TRP A 166 3.28 -0.04 -13.19
C TRP A 166 2.50 1.22 -12.85
N ASP A 167 2.45 2.17 -13.79
CA ASP A 167 1.66 3.40 -13.64
C ASP A 167 0.16 3.08 -13.84
N GLY A 168 -0.41 2.35 -12.89
CA GLY A 168 -1.71 1.72 -12.96
C GLY A 168 -2.00 0.90 -11.71
N ALA A 169 -2.96 -0.02 -11.82
CA ALA A 169 -3.41 -0.83 -10.68
C ALA A 169 -2.29 -1.72 -10.11
N LEU A 170 -1.38 -2.20 -10.96
CA LEU A 170 -0.24 -3.01 -10.53
C LEU A 170 0.65 -2.25 -9.54
N GLY A 171 1.09 -1.03 -9.88
CA GLY A 171 1.94 -0.25 -9.00
C GLY A 171 1.20 0.19 -7.74
N HIS A 172 -0.09 0.52 -7.82
CA HIS A 172 -0.92 0.84 -6.65
C HIS A 172 -0.98 -0.33 -5.66
N THR A 173 -1.27 -1.54 -6.13
CA THR A 173 -1.28 -2.77 -5.32
C THR A 173 0.09 -3.06 -4.72
N VAL A 174 1.16 -3.02 -5.52
CA VAL A 174 2.52 -3.36 -5.07
C VAL A 174 3.03 -2.33 -4.05
N ASN A 175 2.85 -1.03 -4.31
CA ASN A 175 3.26 0.03 -3.40
C ASN A 175 2.52 -0.07 -2.06
N ALA A 176 1.22 -0.34 -2.08
CA ALA A 176 0.42 -0.54 -0.87
C ALA A 176 0.97 -1.67 0.02
N ILE A 177 1.19 -2.84 -0.57
CA ILE A 177 1.65 -4.04 0.14
C ILE A 177 3.07 -3.85 0.66
N ASN A 178 3.97 -3.34 -0.18
CA ASN A 178 5.36 -3.12 0.22
C ASN A 178 5.48 -2.08 1.33
N TRP A 179 4.71 -0.98 1.24
CA TRP A 179 4.71 0.04 2.27
C TRP A 179 4.14 -0.47 3.59
N ALA A 180 2.99 -1.14 3.57
CA ALA A 180 2.35 -1.66 4.77
C ALA A 180 3.20 -2.74 5.46
N GLY A 181 3.73 -3.70 4.69
CA GLY A 181 4.54 -4.80 5.22
C GLY A 181 5.94 -4.40 5.67
N SER A 182 6.46 -3.25 5.22
CA SER A 182 7.75 -2.73 5.72
C SER A 182 7.61 -1.95 7.04
N GLY A 183 6.45 -2.04 7.72
CA GLY A 183 6.17 -1.41 9.01
C GLY A 183 6.60 -2.27 10.20
N ASN A 184 6.14 -1.91 11.40
CA ASN A 184 6.26 -2.75 12.59
C ASN A 184 4.92 -3.43 12.87
N GLY A 185 4.94 -4.74 13.12
CA GLY A 185 3.73 -5.54 13.33
C GLY A 185 2.97 -5.80 12.02
N LEU A 186 1.74 -6.30 12.13
CA LEU A 186 0.93 -6.67 10.97
C LEU A 186 0.40 -5.42 10.25
N GLY A 187 1.01 -5.04 9.13
CA GLY A 187 0.48 -4.02 8.24
C GLY A 187 -0.88 -4.43 7.66
N ILE A 188 -1.76 -3.47 7.38
CA ILE A 188 -3.07 -3.72 6.76
C ILE A 188 -3.10 -3.09 5.37
N VAL A 189 -3.51 -3.87 4.37
CA VAL A 189 -3.93 -3.38 3.06
C VAL A 189 -5.34 -3.89 2.81
N SER A 190 -6.29 -2.98 2.72
CA SER A 190 -7.64 -3.33 2.29
C SER A 190 -7.98 -2.65 0.98
N PHE A 191 -8.25 -3.46 -0.03
CA PHE A 191 -8.94 -3.03 -1.23
C PHE A 191 -10.44 -3.01 -0.95
N LEU A 192 -11.12 -2.07 -1.58
CA LEU A 192 -12.58 -2.13 -1.74
C LEU A 192 -12.86 -2.98 -2.96
N ASP A 193 -13.98 -3.68 -2.99
CA ASP A 193 -15.00 -3.47 -4.04
C ASP A 193 -16.18 -4.43 -3.87
N GLY A 194 -17.30 -4.06 -4.47
CA GLY A 194 -18.42 -4.84 -4.86
C GLY A 194 -19.66 -3.99 -4.66
N GLU A 195 -20.35 -3.55 -5.71
CA GLU A 195 -21.75 -3.05 -5.60
C GLU A 195 -22.73 -4.20 -5.32
N PHE A 196 -22.35 -5.11 -4.42
CA PHE A 196 -23.05 -6.36 -4.13
C PHE A 196 -23.26 -6.50 -2.62
N GLU A 197 -24.27 -7.27 -2.23
CA GLU A 197 -24.54 -7.51 -0.82
C GLU A 197 -23.37 -8.26 -0.14
N GLY A 198 -22.82 -7.69 0.93
CA GLY A 198 -21.76 -8.30 1.74
C GLY A 198 -20.33 -7.84 1.43
N SER A 199 -20.10 -7.06 0.38
CA SER A 199 -18.79 -6.45 0.06
C SER A 199 -18.38 -5.35 1.05
N PHE A 200 -19.35 -4.64 1.62
CA PHE A 200 -19.15 -3.51 2.53
C PHE A 200 -18.88 -3.96 3.97
N TRP A 201 -17.76 -4.64 4.19
CA TRP A 201 -17.42 -5.17 5.51
C TRP A 201 -16.76 -4.15 6.43
N TRP A 202 -16.14 -3.08 5.90
CA TRP A 202 -15.41 -2.07 6.69
C TRP A 202 -16.21 -1.49 7.85
N THR A 203 -17.50 -1.19 7.60
CA THR A 203 -18.42 -0.60 8.57
C THR A 203 -19.30 -1.65 9.27
N HIS A 204 -19.06 -2.93 9.04
CA HIS A 204 -19.79 -4.01 9.71
C HIS A 204 -19.54 -3.95 11.23
N PRO A 205 -20.54 -4.29 12.08
CA PRO A 205 -20.37 -4.26 13.54
C PRO A 205 -19.14 -4.97 14.11
N ASP A 206 -18.78 -6.08 13.47
CA ASP A 206 -17.65 -6.94 13.85
C ASP A 206 -16.37 -6.66 13.04
N SER A 207 -16.30 -5.55 12.31
CA SER A 207 -15.08 -5.13 11.62
C SER A 207 -14.07 -4.53 12.60
N PHE A 208 -12.79 -4.82 12.39
CA PHE A 208 -11.67 -4.17 13.10
C PHE A 208 -11.38 -2.74 12.59
N LEU A 209 -11.98 -2.36 11.46
CA LEU A 209 -11.90 -0.99 10.91
C LEU A 209 -13.15 -0.15 11.25
N ARG A 210 -14.17 -0.75 11.88
CA ARG A 210 -15.47 -0.10 12.10
C ARG A 210 -15.32 1.25 12.77
N ASP A 211 -14.65 1.30 13.92
CA ASP A 211 -14.56 2.51 14.75
C ASP A 211 -13.79 3.63 14.03
N GLU A 212 -12.97 3.29 13.04
CA GLU A 212 -12.20 4.23 12.21
C GLU A 212 -13.01 4.75 11.01
N LEU A 213 -13.90 3.91 10.44
CA LEU A 213 -14.53 4.17 9.13
C LEU A 213 -16.05 4.40 9.18
N GLU A 214 -16.75 4.03 10.26
CA GLU A 214 -18.20 4.18 10.36
C GLU A 214 -18.63 5.66 10.23
N GLY A 215 -19.52 5.94 9.27
CA GLY A 215 -19.97 7.29 8.94
C GLY A 215 -18.95 8.15 8.19
N LYS A 216 -17.83 7.57 7.74
CA LYS A 216 -16.75 8.26 7.01
C LYS A 216 -16.55 7.78 5.58
N VAL A 217 -17.20 6.67 5.20
CA VAL A 217 -17.19 6.14 3.83
C VAL A 217 -18.49 6.53 3.13
N ASP A 218 -18.37 7.09 1.93
CA ASP A 218 -19.49 7.36 1.04
C ASP A 218 -19.43 6.42 -0.18
N TYR A 219 -20.29 5.40 -0.16
CA TYR A 219 -20.43 4.37 -1.19
C TYR A 219 -21.29 4.80 -2.39
N ALA A 220 -21.85 6.01 -2.39
CA ALA A 220 -22.68 6.51 -3.50
C ALA A 220 -21.84 7.26 -4.55
N GLY A 221 -20.51 7.13 -4.53
CA GLY A 221 -19.61 7.84 -5.44
C GLY A 221 -18.55 6.93 -6.04
N SER A 222 -18.41 6.94 -7.36
CA SER A 222 -17.26 6.38 -8.05
C SER A 222 -16.31 7.49 -8.52
N GLU A 223 -15.03 7.14 -8.71
CA GLU A 223 -14.00 8.03 -9.26
C GLU A 223 -13.28 7.34 -10.42
N GLN A 224 -12.99 8.13 -11.45
CA GLN A 224 -12.35 7.67 -12.69
C GLN A 224 -11.16 8.51 -13.10
N ASN A 225 -10.97 9.66 -12.47
CA ASN A 225 -9.88 10.60 -12.69
C ASN A 225 -9.37 11.06 -11.33
N PRO A 226 -8.79 10.17 -10.51
CA PRO A 226 -8.25 10.55 -9.20
C PRO A 226 -7.15 11.61 -9.33
N ILE A 227 -6.87 12.31 -8.22
CA ILE A 227 -5.83 13.33 -8.15
C ILE A 227 -4.70 12.81 -7.24
N ILE A 228 -3.47 12.91 -7.75
CA ILE A 228 -2.24 12.85 -6.96
C ILE A 228 -1.62 14.24 -7.05
N ASN A 229 -1.75 15.01 -5.97
CA ASN A 229 -1.12 16.33 -5.89
C ASN A 229 0.41 16.20 -5.69
N PRO A 230 1.19 17.29 -5.83
CA PRO A 230 2.65 17.21 -5.71
C PRO A 230 3.15 16.62 -4.39
N CYS A 231 2.48 16.87 -3.26
CA CYS A 231 2.89 16.30 -1.98
C CYS A 231 2.58 14.80 -1.89
N GLN A 232 1.40 14.38 -2.36
CA GLN A 232 1.03 12.96 -2.49
C GLN A 232 1.98 12.21 -3.42
N GLY A 233 2.45 12.85 -4.50
CA GLY A 233 3.39 12.24 -5.45
C GLY A 233 4.78 11.95 -4.86
N LEU A 234 5.12 12.57 -3.72
CA LEU A 234 6.36 12.26 -2.99
C LEU A 234 6.19 11.10 -2.01
N HIS A 235 4.96 10.65 -1.78
CA HIS A 235 4.66 9.54 -0.89
C HIS A 235 5.11 8.22 -1.54
N PRO A 236 5.76 7.29 -0.80
CA PRO A 236 6.18 5.99 -1.36
C PRO A 236 5.01 5.16 -1.90
N LEU A 237 3.80 5.38 -1.38
CA LEU A 237 2.57 4.75 -1.91
C LEU A 237 2.28 5.14 -3.37
N ASN A 238 2.75 6.31 -3.80
CA ASN A 238 2.55 6.83 -5.16
C ASN A 238 3.83 6.76 -6.01
N ALA A 239 4.85 5.99 -5.59
CA ALA A 239 6.09 5.87 -6.33
C ALA A 239 5.86 5.32 -7.74
N GLY A 240 6.15 6.13 -8.76
CA GLY A 240 5.94 5.79 -10.16
C GLY A 240 4.48 5.79 -10.63
N LEU A 241 3.55 6.31 -9.80
CA LEU A 241 2.14 6.45 -10.15
C LEU A 241 1.82 7.88 -10.59
N THR A 242 0.85 8.00 -11.49
CA THR A 242 0.30 9.26 -11.97
C THR A 242 -1.22 9.24 -11.90
N PRO A 243 -1.88 10.42 -11.83
CA PRO A 243 -3.32 10.52 -11.99
C PRO A 243 -3.84 9.78 -13.23
N ALA A 244 -3.13 9.90 -14.36
CA ALA A 244 -3.52 9.29 -15.63
C ALA A 244 -3.43 7.76 -15.57
N GLY A 245 -2.40 7.20 -14.93
CA GLY A 245 -2.28 5.76 -14.72
C GLY A 245 -3.39 5.19 -13.86
N LEU A 246 -3.82 5.92 -12.83
CA LEU A 246 -4.90 5.54 -11.93
C LEU A 246 -6.33 5.84 -12.45
N SER A 247 -6.46 6.19 -13.72
CA SER A 247 -7.73 6.59 -14.32
C SER A 247 -8.32 5.52 -15.25
N ASN A 248 -9.63 5.63 -15.51
CA ASN A 248 -10.33 4.92 -16.57
C ASN A 248 -10.21 3.38 -16.56
N TRP A 249 -10.19 2.74 -15.40
CA TRP A 249 -10.23 1.28 -15.27
C TRP A 249 -11.65 0.69 -15.38
N THR A 250 -12.60 1.38 -16.02
CA THR A 250 -14.03 1.00 -16.04
C THR A 250 -14.75 1.13 -14.69
N ASN A 251 -14.06 1.48 -13.61
CA ASN A 251 -14.48 2.20 -12.38
C ASN A 251 -13.30 2.11 -11.45
N SER A 252 -12.43 3.11 -11.47
CA SER A 252 -11.11 2.99 -10.83
C SER A 252 -11.24 2.93 -9.30
N PHE A 253 -12.24 3.64 -8.75
CA PHE A 253 -12.57 3.64 -7.34
C PHE A 253 -14.09 3.70 -7.15
N HIS A 254 -14.62 3.02 -6.14
CA HIS A 254 -16.06 2.74 -5.94
C HIS A 254 -16.67 3.43 -4.72
N ALA A 255 -15.88 4.19 -3.99
CA ALA A 255 -16.33 5.02 -2.87
C ALA A 255 -15.38 6.20 -2.67
N THR A 256 -15.73 7.09 -1.75
CA THR A 256 -14.83 8.13 -1.25
C THR A 256 -14.81 8.16 0.28
N PHE A 257 -13.72 8.63 0.86
CA PHE A 257 -13.55 8.85 2.29
C PHE A 257 -13.68 10.33 2.61
N LEU A 258 -14.55 10.66 3.57
CA LEU A 258 -14.49 11.94 4.26
C LEU A 258 -13.18 12.04 5.06
N PRO A 259 -12.74 13.24 5.47
CA PRO A 259 -11.60 13.39 6.35
C PRO A 259 -11.75 12.56 7.64
N ILE A 260 -10.73 11.74 7.93
CA ILE A 260 -10.66 10.86 9.10
C ILE A 260 -9.43 11.26 9.92
N GLN A 261 -9.61 11.44 11.22
CA GLN A 261 -8.50 11.76 12.11
C GLN A 261 -7.47 10.62 12.14
N GLY A 262 -6.19 10.96 12.06
CA GLY A 262 -5.09 9.99 12.05
C GLY A 262 -4.84 9.31 10.70
N TYR A 263 -5.64 9.61 9.67
CA TYR A 263 -5.39 9.18 8.29
C TYR A 263 -4.96 10.38 7.43
N GLU A 264 -4.00 10.14 6.55
CA GLU A 264 -3.60 11.03 5.47
C GLU A 264 -4.29 10.61 4.17
N SER A 265 -4.68 11.58 3.33
CA SER A 265 -5.13 11.30 1.98
C SER A 265 -3.95 11.02 1.06
N ILE A 266 -3.93 9.82 0.48
CA ILE A 266 -2.87 9.37 -0.44
C ILE A 266 -3.24 9.66 -1.88
N ILE A 267 -4.52 9.56 -2.21
CA ILE A 267 -5.08 9.87 -3.52
C ILE A 267 -6.43 10.55 -3.28
N ASP A 268 -6.62 11.73 -3.86
CA ASP A 268 -7.84 12.52 -3.73
C ASP A 268 -8.85 12.22 -4.84
N SER A 269 -10.14 12.48 -4.56
CA SER A 269 -11.17 12.50 -5.61
C SER A 269 -11.14 13.83 -6.37
N SER A 270 -11.22 13.76 -7.69
CA SER A 270 -11.47 14.94 -8.54
C SER A 270 -12.95 15.34 -8.54
N LEU A 271 -13.85 14.37 -8.43
CA LEU A 271 -15.30 14.58 -8.48
C LEU A 271 -15.86 15.14 -7.16
N ARG A 272 -15.15 14.91 -6.05
CA ARG A 272 -15.57 15.32 -4.71
C ARG A 272 -14.41 15.99 -3.97
N PRO A 273 -14.16 17.28 -4.23
CA PRO A 273 -13.09 18.01 -3.55
C PRO A 273 -13.20 17.91 -2.03
N GLY A 274 -12.07 17.62 -1.36
CA GLY A 274 -12.01 17.43 0.09
C GLY A 274 -12.28 16.00 0.56
N THR A 275 -12.45 15.04 -0.35
CA THR A 275 -12.50 13.61 -0.05
C THR A 275 -11.37 12.84 -0.72
N ALA A 276 -11.05 11.67 -0.16
CA ALA A 276 -10.00 10.78 -0.64
C ALA A 276 -10.56 9.50 -1.26
N VAL A 277 -9.80 8.86 -2.13
CA VAL A 277 -10.07 7.51 -2.67
C VAL A 277 -9.02 6.48 -2.22
N ALA A 278 -7.92 6.94 -1.65
CA ALA A 278 -7.01 6.13 -0.87
C ALA A 278 -6.54 6.91 0.35
N ILE A 279 -6.59 6.26 1.51
CA ILE A 279 -6.13 6.82 2.77
C ILE A 279 -5.11 5.89 3.39
N ALA A 280 -4.17 6.45 4.13
CA ALA A 280 -3.22 5.67 4.90
C ALA A 280 -3.00 6.27 6.28
N LYS A 281 -2.63 5.42 7.21
CA LYS A 281 -2.26 5.79 8.58
C LYS A 281 -0.90 5.18 8.88
N SER A 282 -0.02 5.99 9.47
CA SER A 282 1.19 5.49 10.12
C SER A 282 1.45 6.14 11.46
N ASP A 283 1.81 5.35 12.48
CA ASP A 283 2.21 5.89 13.79
C ASP A 283 3.54 6.66 13.72
N ALA A 284 4.30 6.50 12.63
CA ALA A 284 5.51 7.27 12.34
C ALA A 284 5.21 8.69 11.83
N TRP A 285 3.96 8.99 11.46
CA TRP A 285 3.57 10.33 11.01
C TRP A 285 3.13 11.20 12.18
N PRO A 286 3.54 12.48 12.23
CA PRO A 286 2.99 13.40 13.20
C PRO A 286 1.48 13.52 12.99
N ASP A 287 0.68 13.42 14.05
CA ASP A 287 -0.77 13.60 13.94
C ASP A 287 -1.06 15.04 13.48
N PRO A 288 -1.60 15.23 12.25
CA PRO A 288 -1.83 16.55 11.70
C PRO A 288 -2.85 17.36 12.52
N TRP A 289 -3.60 16.71 13.42
CA TRP A 289 -4.63 17.33 14.25
C TRP A 289 -4.16 17.71 15.65
N THR A 290 -2.97 17.29 16.09
CA THR A 290 -2.41 17.65 17.42
C THR A 290 -1.34 18.74 17.35
N GLY A 291 -0.91 19.12 16.15
CA GLY A 291 0.06 20.19 15.92
C GLY A 291 -0.60 21.56 15.80
N LEU A 292 -0.44 22.39 16.82
CA LEU A 292 -0.68 23.83 16.77
C LEU A 292 0.32 24.48 15.79
N TYR A 293 0.06 24.42 14.49
CA TYR A 293 0.71 25.25 13.48
C TYR A 293 -0.33 26.13 12.80
N TRP A 294 -0.75 27.15 13.53
CA TRP A 294 -1.27 28.38 12.93
C TRP A 294 -0.27 29.49 13.22
N LEU A 295 0.20 30.14 12.13
CA LEU A 295 0.53 31.55 11.95
C LEU A 295 1.78 31.72 11.06
N GLY A 296 1.54 31.77 9.76
CA GLY A 296 2.48 32.24 8.75
C GLY A 296 1.74 32.28 7.42
N ASP A 297 1.61 33.46 6.84
CA ASP A 297 0.74 33.79 5.71
C ASP A 297 0.88 32.87 4.49
N GLU A 298 -0.20 32.77 3.73
CA GLU A 298 -0.32 32.16 2.41
C GLU A 298 0.84 32.60 1.49
N GLU A 299 1.86 31.76 1.30
CA GLU A 299 2.63 31.62 0.06
C GLU A 299 3.62 30.46 0.24
N ASP A 300 3.55 29.49 -0.67
CA ASP A 300 4.47 28.36 -0.84
C ASP A 300 4.59 27.36 0.33
N HIS A 301 3.57 26.51 0.50
CA HIS A 301 3.73 25.24 1.22
C HIS A 301 4.63 24.29 0.42
N GLU A 302 5.95 24.46 0.54
CA GLU A 302 6.90 23.37 0.31
C GLU A 302 6.44 22.17 1.14
N CYS A 303 6.20 21.03 0.49
CA CYS A 303 5.77 19.81 1.15
C CYS A 303 6.78 19.43 2.25
N VAL A 304 6.44 19.71 3.51
CA VAL A 304 7.28 19.32 4.66
C VAL A 304 7.09 17.82 4.89
N ILE A 305 7.80 17.00 4.12
CA ILE A 305 7.95 15.58 4.44
C ILE A 305 8.77 15.50 5.73
N PRO A 306 8.31 14.80 6.79
CA PRO A 306 9.11 14.62 8.00
C PRO A 306 10.50 14.09 7.65
N ALA A 307 11.54 14.75 8.16
CA ALA A 307 12.96 14.53 7.82
C ALA A 307 13.48 13.09 8.03
N ASN A 308 12.68 12.19 8.59
CA ASN A 308 13.02 10.79 8.83
C ASN A 308 12.92 9.89 7.59
N TYR A 309 12.46 10.38 6.43
CA TYR A 309 12.42 9.59 5.18
C TYR A 309 13.75 9.56 4.40
N ARG A 310 14.78 10.33 4.80
CA ARG A 310 16.12 10.24 4.20
C ARG A 310 16.98 9.14 4.85
N ARG A 311 16.68 7.87 4.59
CA ARG A 311 17.72 6.82 4.56
C ARG A 311 18.10 6.50 3.12
N ILE A 312 19.04 7.31 2.68
CA ILE A 312 20.03 7.20 1.61
C ILE A 312 20.22 5.76 1.03
N ASN A 313 19.70 5.54 -0.17
CA ASN A 313 20.35 4.67 -1.16
C ASN A 313 21.50 5.46 -1.79
N THR A 314 22.68 5.45 -1.16
CA THR A 314 23.89 5.97 -1.79
C THR A 314 24.45 4.86 -2.65
N LEU A 315 24.18 4.92 -3.95
CA LEU A 315 25.01 4.27 -4.96
C LEU A 315 26.45 4.77 -4.76
N GLN A 316 27.35 3.88 -4.38
CA GLN A 316 28.79 4.11 -4.47
C GLN A 316 29.15 4.32 -5.94
N LEU A 317 29.48 5.56 -6.33
CA LEU A 317 30.32 5.79 -7.50
C LEU A 317 31.72 5.25 -7.15
N GLY A 318 32.12 4.17 -7.82
CA GLY A 318 33.46 3.65 -7.75
C GLY A 318 34.48 4.67 -8.25
N ASP A 319 35.53 4.83 -7.46
CA ASP A 319 36.74 5.57 -7.79
C ASP A 319 37.38 5.08 -9.09
N ALA A 320 37.61 6.01 -10.01
CA ALA A 320 38.64 5.88 -11.04
C ALA A 320 39.39 7.22 -11.19
N GLY A 321 40.29 7.50 -10.25
CA GLY A 321 41.53 8.24 -10.57
C GLY A 321 42.51 7.26 -11.25
N ALA A 322 43.40 7.66 -12.16
CA ALA A 322 44.09 8.92 -12.33
C ALA A 322 44.66 9.06 -13.77
N PRO A 323 45.23 10.22 -14.16
CA PRO A 323 45.60 10.57 -15.52
C PRO A 323 47.06 10.25 -15.88
N SER A 324 47.36 10.07 -17.17
CA SER A 324 48.72 10.18 -17.74
C SER A 324 48.65 10.90 -19.09
N SER A 325 49.00 12.19 -19.14
CA SER A 325 50.29 12.70 -19.63
C SER A 325 50.59 12.41 -21.11
N GLY A 326 50.41 13.43 -21.95
CA GLY A 326 51.53 13.97 -22.74
C GLY A 326 51.86 13.35 -24.10
N ALA A 327 51.65 14.19 -25.12
CA ALA A 327 52.56 14.49 -26.23
C ALA A 327 52.74 13.51 -27.42
N ARG A 328 52.42 14.08 -28.59
CA ARG A 328 52.65 13.71 -30.00
C ARG A 328 51.68 12.73 -30.64
#